data_AF-A0A973RS71-F1
#
_entry.id   AF-A0A973RS71-F1
#
_cell.length_a   1.000
_cell.length_b   1.000
_cell.length_c   1.000
_cell.angle_alpha   90.00
_cell.angle_beta   90.00
_cell.angle_gamma   90.00
#
_symmetry.space_group_name_H-M   'P 1'
#
loop_
_entity.id
_entity.type
_entity.pdbx_description
1 polymer ?
#
loop_
_entity_poly.entity_id
_entity_poly.type
_entity_poly.pdbx_seq_one_letter_code
_entity_poly.pdbx_strand_id
1 'polypeptide(L)'
;MTRRLTPAERLASAKKDLLLEELADQSSWDQFIVEQAVFHFGQRHDDFSCNDLRDVLPELGHGFLGAAINSLRQGGVIAHTGRMVPSTQKNTNAHRISVWTLTVKGREIAAKRKADRGQQAEAA
;
A
#
# COMPACT_ATOMS: atom_id res chain seq x y z
N MET A 1 21.26 10.61 -38.22
CA MET A 1 20.17 9.74 -38.69
C MET A 1 19.43 9.22 -37.48
N THR A 2 18.20 9.66 -37.23
CA THR A 2 17.35 9.13 -36.15
C THR A 2 16.85 7.75 -36.53
N ARG A 3 17.29 6.72 -35.79
CA ARG A 3 16.82 5.33 -35.94
C ARG A 3 15.29 5.31 -35.79
N ARG A 4 14.58 4.82 -36.82
CA ARG A 4 13.13 4.63 -36.75
C ARG A 4 12.84 3.43 -35.85
N LEU A 5 12.12 3.66 -34.75
CA LEU A 5 11.66 2.62 -33.85
C LEU A 5 10.64 1.71 -34.57
N THR A 6 10.80 0.41 -34.40
CA THR A 6 9.84 -0.59 -34.85
C THR A 6 8.50 -0.40 -34.13
N PRO A 7 7.38 -0.94 -34.66
CA PRO A 7 6.09 -0.85 -33.99
C PRO A 7 6.09 -1.42 -32.56
N ALA A 8 6.82 -2.51 -32.32
CA ALA A 8 6.98 -3.10 -30.98
C ALA A 8 7.78 -2.20 -30.03
N GLU A 9 8.86 -1.59 -30.52
CA GLU A 9 9.64 -0.61 -29.74
C GLU A 9 8.84 0.67 -29.46
N ARG A 10 7.98 1.11 -30.39
CA ARG A 10 7.05 2.23 -30.17
C ARG A 10 5.99 1.91 -29.13
N LEU A 11 5.42 0.70 -29.16
CA LEU A 11 4.46 0.25 -28.15
C LEU A 11 5.11 0.12 -26.76
N ALA A 12 6.35 -0.39 -26.71
CA ALA A 12 7.12 -0.48 -25.46
C ALA A 12 7.52 0.91 -24.94
N SER A 13 7.87 1.85 -25.82
CA SER A 13 8.12 3.26 -25.46
C SER A 13 6.85 3.93 -24.96
N ALA A 14 5.71 3.75 -25.63
CA ALA A 14 4.42 4.30 -25.20
C ALA A 14 3.94 3.73 -23.85
N LYS A 15 4.24 2.47 -23.53
CA LYS A 15 4.01 1.89 -22.19
C LYS A 15 4.96 2.44 -21.13
N LYS A 16 6.14 2.91 -21.54
CA LYS A 16 7.16 3.51 -20.66
C LYS A 16 6.91 5.02 -20.46
N ASP A 17 6.29 5.65 -21.45
CA ASP A 17 5.82 7.03 -21.47
C ASP A 17 4.36 7.11 -20.97
N LEU A 18 4.03 6.39 -19.89
CA LEU A 18 2.95 6.84 -19.04
C LEU A 18 3.34 8.23 -18.54
N LEU A 19 2.44 9.20 -18.64
CA LEU A 19 2.73 10.56 -18.19
C LEU A 19 3.09 10.51 -16.70
N LEU A 20 4.13 11.25 -16.32
CA LEU A 20 4.64 11.27 -14.94
C LEU A 20 3.52 11.57 -13.93
N GLU A 21 2.55 12.36 -14.35
CA GLU A 21 1.33 12.71 -13.60
C GLU A 21 0.39 11.51 -13.43
N GLU A 22 0.14 10.71 -14.48
CA GLU A 22 -0.66 9.48 -14.38
C GLU A 22 0.00 8.44 -13.47
N LEU A 23 1.33 8.33 -13.51
CA LEU A 23 2.09 7.47 -12.59
C LEU A 23 2.02 7.97 -11.14
N ALA A 24 2.07 9.29 -10.95
CA ALA A 24 1.94 9.91 -9.63
C ALA A 24 0.52 9.71 -9.06
N ASP A 25 -0.52 9.90 -9.89
CA ASP A 25 -1.91 9.70 -9.52
C ASP A 25 -2.18 8.24 -9.18
N GLN A 26 -1.71 7.30 -10.00
CA GLN A 26 -1.80 5.87 -9.71
C GLN A 26 -1.09 5.50 -8.41
N SER A 27 0.11 6.06 -8.19
CA SER A 27 0.87 5.84 -6.94
C SER A 27 0.13 6.39 -5.72
N SER A 28 -0.56 7.54 -5.85
CA SER A 28 -1.35 8.14 -4.76
C SER A 28 -2.58 7.30 -4.43
N TRP A 29 -3.24 6.74 -5.44
CA TRP A 29 -4.37 5.84 -5.28
C TRP A 29 -3.95 4.53 -4.61
N ASP A 30 -2.90 3.89 -5.11
CA ASP A 30 -2.40 2.64 -4.53
C ASP A 30 -1.91 2.85 -3.09
N GLN A 31 -1.24 3.98 -2.82
CA GLN A 31 -0.87 4.37 -1.46
C GLN A 31 -2.11 4.49 -0.56
N PHE A 32 -3.14 5.20 -1.03
CA PHE A 32 -4.37 5.41 -0.28
C PHE A 32 -5.06 4.07 0.05
N ILE A 33 -5.19 3.17 -0.92
CA ILE A 33 -5.83 1.87 -0.74
C ILE A 33 -5.07 0.99 0.27
N VAL A 34 -3.74 0.95 0.18
CA VAL A 34 -2.91 0.22 1.16
C VAL A 34 -3.05 0.82 2.55
N GLU A 35 -3.06 2.14 2.65
CA GLU A 35 -3.22 2.83 3.93
C GLU A 35 -4.59 2.56 4.57
N GLN A 36 -5.67 2.50 3.78
CA GLN A 36 -6.98 2.08 4.28
C GLN A 36 -6.96 0.66 4.82
N ALA A 37 -6.32 -0.28 4.11
CA ALA A 37 -6.18 -1.66 4.57
C ALA A 37 -5.39 -1.72 5.89
N VAL A 38 -4.28 -0.98 6.00
CA VAL A 38 -3.48 -0.90 7.22
C VAL A 38 -4.31 -0.41 8.41
N PHE A 39 -5.09 0.67 8.25
CA PHE A 39 -5.94 1.15 9.34
C PHE A 39 -7.09 0.20 9.64
N HIS A 40 -7.68 -0.44 8.62
CA HIS A 40 -8.74 -1.43 8.81
C HIS A 40 -8.29 -2.58 9.73
N PHE A 41 -7.12 -3.16 9.46
CA PHE A 41 -6.57 -4.25 10.25
C PHE A 41 -5.99 -3.77 11.58
N GLY A 42 -5.17 -2.71 11.56
CA GLY A 42 -4.50 -2.21 12.75
C GLY A 42 -5.43 -1.64 13.83
N GLN A 43 -6.68 -1.30 13.49
CA GLN A 43 -7.72 -0.93 14.47
C GLN A 43 -8.46 -2.13 15.09
N ARG A 44 -8.39 -3.31 14.46
CA ARG A 44 -9.14 -4.52 14.86
C ARG A 44 -8.25 -5.58 15.50
N HIS A 45 -6.97 -5.55 15.16
CA HIS A 45 -5.97 -6.52 15.60
C HIS A 45 -4.78 -5.78 16.20
N ASP A 46 -4.18 -6.36 17.24
CA ASP A 46 -2.97 -5.81 17.86
C ASP A 46 -1.78 -5.83 16.90
N ASP A 47 -1.77 -6.78 15.97
CA ASP A 47 -0.74 -6.95 14.96
C ASP A 47 -1.31 -7.44 13.61
N PHE A 48 -0.54 -7.23 12.55
CA PHE A 48 -0.88 -7.65 11.19
C PHE A 48 0.39 -7.76 10.32
N SER A 49 0.30 -8.49 9.21
CA SER A 49 1.38 -8.69 8.25
C SER A 49 0.93 -8.32 6.84
N CYS A 50 1.88 -8.30 5.90
CA CYS A 50 1.53 -8.11 4.49
C CYS A 50 0.71 -9.28 3.90
N ASN A 51 0.63 -10.44 4.56
CA ASN A 51 -0.27 -11.51 4.13
C ASN A 51 -1.72 -11.10 4.35
N ASP A 52 -2.04 -10.57 5.52
CA ASP A 52 -3.40 -10.15 5.90
C ASP A 52 -3.92 -9.03 4.98
N LEU A 53 -3.05 -8.12 4.59
CA LEU A 53 -3.40 -7.01 3.71
C LEU A 53 -3.67 -7.48 2.26
N ARG A 54 -2.92 -8.47 1.76
CA ARG A 54 -3.06 -8.92 0.36
C ARG A 54 -4.44 -9.47 0.04
N ASP A 55 -5.12 -10.05 1.02
CA ASP A 55 -6.45 -10.64 0.84
C ASP A 55 -7.55 -9.58 0.62
N VAL A 56 -7.30 -8.32 1.01
CA VAL A 56 -8.27 -7.21 0.88
C VAL A 56 -7.85 -6.17 -0.16
N LEU A 57 -6.64 -6.28 -0.71
CA LEU A 57 -6.13 -5.34 -1.70
C LEU A 57 -6.54 -5.79 -3.12
N PRO A 58 -6.95 -4.85 -3.99
CA PRO A 58 -7.09 -5.14 -5.42
C PRO A 58 -5.72 -5.48 -6.02
N GLU A 59 -5.70 -6.16 -7.17
CA GLU A 59 -4.44 -6.57 -7.83
C GLU A 59 -3.45 -5.42 -8.02
N LEU A 60 -3.95 -4.22 -8.32
CA LEU A 60 -3.15 -2.99 -8.47
C LEU A 60 -2.41 -2.63 -7.18
N GLY A 61 -3.04 -2.81 -6.02
CA GLY A 61 -2.44 -2.51 -4.72
C GLY A 61 -1.34 -3.47 -4.29
N HIS A 62 -1.27 -4.69 -4.86
CA HIS A 62 -0.27 -5.68 -4.47
C HIS A 62 1.15 -5.29 -4.84
N GLY A 63 1.34 -4.64 -6.00
CA GLY A 63 2.66 -4.18 -6.46
C GLY A 63 3.23 -3.03 -5.64
N PHE A 64 2.36 -2.16 -5.12
CA PHE A 64 2.72 -0.97 -4.36
C PHE A 64 2.84 -1.21 -2.84
N LEU A 65 2.30 -2.33 -2.33
CA LEU A 65 2.22 -2.67 -0.91
C LEU A 65 3.55 -2.47 -0.15
N GLY A 66 4.67 -2.93 -0.71
CA GLY A 66 5.98 -2.82 -0.07
C GLY A 66 6.42 -1.37 0.13
N ALA A 67 6.21 -0.51 -0.88
CA ALA A 67 6.57 0.90 -0.83
C ALA A 67 5.70 1.66 0.19
N ALA A 68 4.38 1.42 0.17
CA ALA A 68 3.44 2.01 1.11
C ALA A 68 3.75 1.61 2.57
N ILE A 69 4.02 0.33 2.84
CA ILE A 69 4.39 -0.14 4.20
C ILE A 69 5.68 0.54 4.67
N ASN A 70 6.68 0.65 3.80
CA ASN A 70 7.92 1.34 4.16
C ASN A 70 7.69 2.84 4.44
N SER A 71 6.86 3.52 3.63
CA SER A 71 6.47 4.91 3.87
C SER A 71 5.77 5.09 5.21
N LEU A 72 4.77 4.26 5.52
CA LEU A 72 4.03 4.30 6.79
C LEU A 72 4.93 4.01 7.99
N ARG A 73 5.88 3.08 7.86
CA ARG A 73 6.90 2.81 8.88
C ARG A 73 7.78 4.04 9.10
N GLN A 74 8.34 4.63 8.04
CA GLN A 74 9.20 5.80 8.14
C GLN A 74 8.46 7.01 8.72
N GLY A 75 7.18 7.18 8.36
CA GLY A 75 6.28 8.18 8.93
C GLY A 75 5.87 7.91 10.39
N GLY A 76 6.28 6.78 10.98
CA GLY A 76 5.98 6.40 12.36
C GLY A 76 4.52 6.03 12.59
N VAL A 77 3.76 5.68 11.55
CA VAL A 77 2.36 5.23 11.65
C VAL A 77 2.29 3.78 12.14
N ILE A 78 3.23 2.95 11.67
CA ILE A 78 3.38 1.54 12.07
C ILE A 78 4.78 1.28 12.59
N ALA A 79 4.92 0.28 13.44
CA ALA A 79 6.20 -0.20 13.96
C ALA A 79 6.35 -1.71 13.78
N HIS A 80 7.59 -2.16 13.64
CA HIS A 80 7.91 -3.58 13.73
C HIS A 80 7.58 -4.09 15.13
N THR A 81 6.97 -5.26 15.20
CA THR A 81 6.78 -5.98 16.48
C THR A 81 8.00 -6.83 16.88
N GLY A 82 9.00 -6.92 15.99
CA GLY A 82 10.13 -7.86 16.11
C GLY A 82 9.81 -9.28 15.65
N ARG A 83 8.54 -9.63 15.45
CA ARG A 83 8.12 -10.91 14.88
C ARG A 83 8.13 -10.88 13.36
N MET A 84 8.29 -12.08 12.78
CA MET A 84 8.18 -12.32 11.35
C MET A 84 7.33 -13.57 11.09
N VAL A 85 6.68 -13.63 9.93
CA VAL A 85 5.89 -14.76 9.44
C VAL A 85 6.34 -15.13 8.03
N PRO A 86 6.19 -16.40 7.58
CA PRO A 86 6.44 -16.74 6.19
C PRO A 86 5.41 -16.07 5.27
N SER A 87 5.84 -15.57 4.12
CA SER A 87 4.95 -15.07 3.08
C SER A 87 4.11 -16.21 2.49
N THR A 88 2.82 -15.95 2.28
CA THR A 88 1.88 -16.90 1.66
C THR A 88 1.88 -16.85 0.13
N GLN A 89 2.59 -15.90 -0.48
CA GLN A 89 2.71 -15.82 -1.94
C GLN A 89 3.54 -16.98 -2.52
N LYS A 90 2.97 -17.67 -3.50
CA LYS A 90 3.56 -18.86 -4.14
C LYS A 90 4.97 -18.64 -4.72
N ASN A 91 5.27 -17.44 -5.21
CA ASN A 91 6.55 -17.10 -5.84
C ASN A 91 7.62 -16.62 -4.85
N THR A 92 7.32 -16.56 -3.56
CA THR A 92 8.24 -16.02 -2.55
C THR A 92 9.01 -17.09 -1.77
N ASN A 93 8.83 -18.38 -2.07
CA ASN A 93 9.47 -19.47 -1.32
C ASN A 93 9.37 -19.30 0.21
N ALA A 94 8.21 -18.84 0.69
CA ALA A 94 7.96 -18.55 2.10
C ALA A 94 8.94 -17.55 2.75
N HIS A 95 9.47 -16.59 1.98
CA HIS A 95 10.31 -15.49 2.51
C HIS A 95 9.70 -14.85 3.76
N ARG A 96 10.55 -14.54 4.73
CA ARG A 96 10.12 -13.94 6.00
C ARG A 96 9.68 -12.51 5.79
N ILE A 97 8.47 -12.20 6.22
CA ILE A 97 7.91 -10.85 6.23
C ILE A 97 7.66 -10.39 7.66
N SER A 98 7.78 -9.09 7.89
CA SER A 98 7.57 -8.52 9.21
C SER A 98 6.11 -8.50 9.62
N VAL A 99 5.91 -8.59 10.93
CA VAL A 99 4.63 -8.32 11.60
C VAL A 99 4.68 -6.91 12.19
N TRP A 100 3.64 -6.15 11.92
CA TRP A 100 3.49 -4.73 12.21
C TRP A 100 2.40 -4.49 13.24
N THR A 101 2.47 -3.36 13.93
CA THR A 101 1.39 -2.83 14.78
C THR A 101 1.25 -1.33 14.54
N LEU A 102 0.06 -0.77 14.79
CA LEU A 102 -0.10 0.68 14.83
C LEU A 102 0.68 1.25 16.01
N THR A 103 1.36 2.37 15.78
CA THR A 103 1.93 3.18 16.85
C THR A 103 0.84 4.00 17.54
N VAL A 104 1.20 4.74 18.59
CA VAL A 104 0.32 5.76 19.18
C VAL A 104 -0.13 6.76 18.12
N LYS A 105 0.82 7.31 17.34
CA LYS A 105 0.53 8.20 16.21
C LYS A 105 -0.41 7.57 15.19
N GLY A 106 -0.18 6.30 14.84
CA GLY A 106 -1.06 5.59 13.91
C GLY A 106 -2.49 5.46 14.44
N ARG A 107 -2.65 5.12 15.73
CA ARG A 107 -3.96 5.04 16.38
C ARG A 107 -4.68 6.39 16.42
N GLU A 108 -3.96 7.48 16.71
CA GLU A 108 -4.52 8.85 16.70
C GLU A 108 -5.04 9.25 15.32
N ILE A 109 -4.26 9.00 14.25
CA ILE A 109 -4.68 9.25 12.87
C ILE A 109 -5.94 8.45 12.54
N ALA A 110 -5.97 7.18 12.93
CA ALA A 110 -7.10 6.29 12.67
C ALA A 110 -8.37 6.75 13.41
N ALA A 111 -8.23 7.20 14.66
CA ALA A 111 -9.32 7.75 15.46
C ALA A 111 -9.89 9.03 14.83
N LYS A 112 -9.02 9.96 14.42
CA LYS A 112 -9.43 11.20 13.74
C LYS A 112 -10.23 10.90 12.46
N ARG A 113 -9.73 10.02 11.60
CA ARG A 113 -10.41 9.62 10.36
C ARG A 113 -11.78 8.99 10.60
N LYS A 114 -11.92 8.22 11.68
CA LYS A 114 -13.21 7.64 12.06
C LYS A 114 -14.21 8.71 12.48
N ALA A 115 -13.77 9.70 13.25
CA ALA A 115 -14.60 10.82 13.67
C ALA A 115 -15.06 11.67 12.47
N ASP A 116 -14.15 12.00 11.55
CA ASP A 116 -14.45 12.79 10.35
C ASP A 116 -15.52 12.11 9.47
N ARG A 117 -15.45 10.78 9.32
CA ARG A 117 -16.48 10.00 8.59
C ARG A 117 -17.84 10.01 9.29
N GLY A 118 -17.86 9.94 10.61
CA GLY A 118 -19.10 10.00 11.39
C GLY A 118 -19.82 11.35 11.17
N GLN A 119 -19.06 12.44 11.23
CA GLN A 119 -19.58 13.79 10.99
C GLN A 119 -20.09 13.97 9.55
N GLN A 120 -19.40 13.41 8.56
CA GLN A 120 -19.84 13.45 7.16
C GLN A 120 -21.11 12.63 6.93
N ALA A 121 -21.28 11.49 7.61
CA ALA A 121 -22.48 10.67 7.52
C ALA A 121 -23.70 11.30 8.21
N GLU A 122 -23.49 12.07 9.29
CA GLU A 122 -24.57 12.81 9.97
C GLU A 122 -25.02 14.07 9.20
N ALA A 123 -24.16 14.61 8.33
CA ALA A 123 -24.44 15.80 7.53
C ALA A 123 -25.09 15.51 6.16
N ALA A 124 -25.19 14.24 5.75
CA ALA A 124 -25.76 13.78 4.47
C ALA A 124 -27.19 13.24 4.64
#